data_AF-A0A6I6F3U6-F1
#
_entry.id   AF-A0A6I6F3U6-F1
#
_cell.length_a   1.000
_cell.length_b   1.000
_cell.length_c   1.000
_cell.angle_alpha   90.00
_cell.angle_beta   90.00
_cell.angle_gamma   90.00
#
_symmetry.space_group_name_H-M   'P 1'
#
loop_
_entity.id
_entity.type
_entity.pdbx_description
1 polymer ?
#
loop_
_entity_poly.entity_id
_entity_poly.type
_entity_poly.pdbx_seq_one_letter_code
_entity_poly.pdbx_strand_id
1 'polypeptide(L)'
;MSHRPESLRVLETLHQMRQRAVEETSGKLSRQKQLCQRYHNNIEALNALSDSSREISAGAAQMNNQANFKANIQRVIDWQKQEQALAAIEQAAIQRELAEQASREMTINVVINQQKALLREALDRAQQKITDAQAMQSWMRKHRSGRMD
;
A
#
# COMPACT_ATOMS: atom_id res chain seq x y z
N MET A 1 13.23 34.74 -2.99
CA MET A 1 12.03 33.94 -2.66
C MET A 1 11.76 33.03 -3.85
N SER A 2 12.24 31.79 -3.80
CA SER A 2 12.11 30.85 -4.93
C SER A 2 10.69 30.29 -4.94
N HIS A 3 9.85 30.80 -5.85
CA HIS A 3 8.51 30.26 -6.03
C HIS A 3 8.63 28.85 -6.61
N ARG A 4 8.33 27.83 -5.80
CA ARG A 4 8.25 26.44 -6.25
C ARG A 4 7.20 26.39 -7.38
N PRO A 5 7.50 25.77 -8.54
CA PRO A 5 6.59 25.76 -9.66
C PRO A 5 5.27 25.07 -9.29
N GLU A 6 4.15 25.66 -9.67
CA GLU A 6 2.79 25.19 -9.37
C GLU A 6 2.59 23.70 -9.75
N SER A 7 3.19 23.26 -10.85
CA SER A 7 3.17 21.85 -11.27
C SER A 7 3.76 20.90 -10.23
N LEU A 8 4.86 21.28 -9.57
CA LEU A 8 5.49 20.43 -8.55
C LEU A 8 4.62 20.35 -7.29
N ARG A 9 3.96 21.45 -6.91
CA ARG A 9 3.02 21.48 -5.78
C ARG A 9 1.84 20.55 -6.03
N VAL A 10 1.25 20.58 -7.22
CA VAL A 10 0.15 19.69 -7.62
C VAL A 10 0.60 18.21 -7.57
N LEU A 11 1.79 17.90 -8.08
CA LEU A 11 2.33 16.54 -8.03
C LEU A 11 2.58 16.06 -6.59
N GLU A 12 3.09 16.93 -5.72
CA GLU A 12 3.27 16.64 -4.29
C GLU A 12 1.94 16.37 -3.58
N THR A 13 0.90 17.16 -3.86
CA THR A 13 -0.46 16.91 -3.34
C THR A 13 -1.01 15.58 -3.85
N LEU A 14 -0.85 15.28 -5.15
CA LEU A 14 -1.28 14.00 -5.72
C LEU A 14 -0.53 12.82 -5.09
N HIS A 15 0.77 12.95 -4.83
CA HIS A 15 1.56 11.95 -4.13
C HIS A 15 1.01 11.68 -2.72
N GLN A 16 0.72 12.74 -1.94
CA GLN A 16 0.12 12.58 -0.61
C GLN A 16 -1.23 11.85 -0.66
N MET A 17 -2.09 12.17 -1.63
CA MET A 17 -3.37 11.46 -1.81
C MET A 17 -3.16 9.98 -2.14
N ARG A 18 -2.17 9.65 -2.99
CA ARG A 18 -1.85 8.27 -3.35
C ARG A 18 -1.26 7.48 -2.19
N GLN A 19 -0.38 8.10 -1.41
CA GLN A 19 0.18 7.49 -0.21
C GLN A 19 -0.92 7.13 0.79
N ARG A 20 -1.86 8.04 1.05
CA ARG A 20 -3.02 7.75 1.92
C ARG A 20 -3.87 6.58 1.39
N ALA A 21 -4.11 6.52 0.08
CA ALA A 21 -4.85 5.41 -0.52
C ALA A 21 -4.14 4.05 -0.32
N VAL A 22 -2.81 4.00 -0.41
CA VAL A 22 -2.02 2.80 -0.12
C VAL A 22 -2.15 2.42 1.37
N GLU A 23 -2.00 3.39 2.26
CA GLU A 23 -2.11 3.20 3.71
C GLU A 23 -3.50 2.67 4.11
N GLU A 24 -4.57 3.27 3.58
CA GLU A 24 -5.95 2.85 3.81
C GLU A 24 -6.20 1.42 3.32
N THR A 25 -5.75 1.10 2.10
CA THR A 25 -5.94 -0.23 1.50
C THR A 25 -5.12 -1.29 2.25
N SER A 26 -3.92 -0.95 2.70
CA SER A 26 -3.10 -1.80 3.58
C SER A 26 -3.80 -2.07 4.92
N GLY A 27 -4.41 -1.04 5.52
CA GLY A 27 -5.22 -1.17 6.72
C GLY A 27 -6.47 -2.05 6.51
N LYS A 28 -7.14 -1.96 5.36
CA LYS A 28 -8.22 -2.90 4.97
C LYS A 28 -7.69 -4.33 4.86
N LEU A 29 -6.56 -4.54 4.19
CA LEU A 29 -5.95 -5.87 4.02
C LEU A 29 -5.60 -6.51 5.35
N SER A 30 -5.05 -5.73 6.30
CA SER A 30 -4.71 -6.21 7.63
C SER A 30 -5.95 -6.71 8.39
N ARG A 31 -7.04 -5.92 8.37
CA ARG A 31 -8.33 -6.33 8.97
C ARG A 31 -8.89 -7.59 8.33
N GLN A 32 -8.80 -7.71 7.00
CA GLN A 32 -9.26 -8.90 6.30
C GLN A 32 -8.45 -10.15 6.67
N LYS A 33 -7.12 -10.04 6.78
CA LYS A 33 -6.27 -11.16 7.24
C LYS A 33 -6.64 -11.62 8.65
N GLN A 34 -6.92 -10.68 9.55
CA GLN A 34 -7.39 -11.00 10.91
C GLN A 34 -8.73 -11.74 10.88
N LEU A 35 -9.65 -11.32 10.01
CA LEU A 35 -10.93 -11.99 9.81
C LEU A 35 -10.75 -13.44 9.31
N CYS A 36 -9.93 -13.64 8.28
CA CYS A 36 -9.59 -14.99 7.77
C CYS A 36 -8.99 -15.88 8.87
N GLN A 37 -8.08 -15.34 9.69
CA GLN A 37 -7.49 -16.06 10.82
C GLN A 37 -8.53 -16.43 11.87
N ARG A 38 -9.47 -15.53 12.16
CA ARG A 38 -10.55 -15.79 13.11
C ARG A 38 -11.45 -16.93 12.63
N TYR A 39 -11.79 -16.97 11.34
CA TYR A 39 -12.55 -18.09 10.78
C TYR A 39 -11.80 -19.41 10.91
N HIS A 40 -10.50 -19.43 10.61
CA HIS A 40 -9.66 -20.61 10.78
C HIS A 40 -9.67 -21.11 12.23
N ASN A 41 -9.40 -20.22 13.20
CA ASN A 41 -9.39 -20.58 14.62
C ASN A 41 -10.76 -21.08 15.10
N ASN A 42 -11.86 -20.46 14.63
CA ASN A 42 -13.21 -20.89 14.98
C ASN A 42 -13.52 -22.30 14.45
N ILE A 43 -13.11 -22.60 13.21
CA ILE A 43 -13.29 -23.93 12.63
C ILE A 43 -12.51 -24.97 13.44
N GLU A 44 -11.26 -24.70 13.80
CA GLU A 44 -10.46 -25.59 14.65
C GLU A 44 -11.11 -25.84 16.02
N ALA A 45 -11.57 -24.78 16.68
CA ALA A 45 -12.26 -24.90 17.97
C ALA A 45 -13.56 -25.70 17.88
N LEU A 46 -14.37 -25.49 16.83
CA LEU A 46 -15.60 -26.24 16.61
C LEU A 46 -15.35 -27.71 16.29
N ASN A 47 -14.30 -28.02 15.51
CA ASN A 47 -13.89 -29.40 15.27
C ASN A 47 -13.47 -30.09 16.59
N ALA A 48 -12.63 -29.44 17.39
CA ALA A 48 -12.22 -29.96 18.69
C ALA A 48 -13.41 -30.20 19.63
N LEU A 49 -14.38 -29.28 19.65
CA LEU A 49 -15.61 -29.41 20.45
C LEU A 49 -16.50 -30.58 19.97
N SER A 50 -16.60 -30.79 18.66
CA SER A 50 -17.31 -31.93 18.09
C SER A 50 -16.64 -33.26 18.47
N ASP A 51 -15.31 -33.31 18.46
CA ASP A 51 -14.54 -34.52 18.79
C ASP A 51 -14.56 -34.84 20.29
N SER A 52 -14.52 -33.84 21.17
CA SER A 52 -14.63 -34.04 22.62
C SER A 52 -16.00 -34.56 23.05
N SER A 53 -17.04 -34.36 22.23
CA SER A 53 -18.39 -34.86 22.52
C SER A 53 -18.51 -36.38 22.44
N ARG A 54 -17.49 -37.15 22.03
CA ARG A 54 -17.53 -38.61 21.79
C ARG A 54 -17.57 -39.52 23.02
N GLU A 55 -17.74 -38.98 24.24
CA GLU A 55 -17.80 -39.81 25.45
C GLU A 55 -18.94 -40.86 25.40
N ILE A 56 -18.73 -41.99 26.08
CA ILE A 56 -19.62 -43.16 26.06
C ILE A 56 -20.96 -42.79 26.73
N SER A 57 -21.97 -42.49 25.90
CA SER A 57 -23.33 -42.19 26.37
C SER A 57 -24.03 -43.44 26.91
N ALA A 58 -24.52 -43.36 28.15
CA ALA A 58 -25.30 -44.39 28.80
C ALA A 58 -26.80 -44.11 28.61
N GLY A 59 -27.32 -44.37 27.40
CA GLY A 59 -28.76 -44.39 27.12
C GLY A 59 -29.17 -43.77 25.77
N ALA A 60 -30.28 -44.26 25.22
CA ALA A 60 -30.78 -43.86 23.88
C ALA A 60 -31.08 -42.34 23.76
N ALA A 61 -31.59 -41.72 24.82
CA ALA A 61 -31.87 -40.27 24.83
C ALA A 61 -30.56 -39.44 24.77
N GLN A 62 -29.51 -39.87 25.47
CA GLN A 62 -28.20 -39.20 25.43
C GLN A 62 -27.54 -39.36 24.05
N MET A 63 -27.64 -40.55 23.43
CA MET A 63 -27.18 -40.78 22.05
C MET A 63 -27.89 -39.88 21.04
N ASN A 64 -29.21 -39.71 21.14
CA ASN A 64 -29.97 -38.81 20.27
C ASN A 64 -29.53 -37.34 20.47
N ASN A 65 -29.33 -36.92 21.71
CA ASN A 65 -28.84 -35.56 22.01
C ASN A 65 -27.44 -35.32 21.44
N GLN A 66 -26.53 -36.28 21.59
CA GLN A 66 -25.17 -36.22 21.05
C GLN A 66 -25.17 -36.15 19.52
N ALA A 67 -26.02 -36.95 18.86
CA ALA A 67 -26.19 -36.92 17.41
C ALA A 67 -26.70 -35.55 16.92
N ASN A 68 -27.73 -35.00 17.59
CA ASN A 68 -28.29 -33.68 17.25
C ASN A 68 -27.28 -32.55 17.50
N PHE A 69 -26.52 -32.62 18.61
CA PHE A 69 -25.45 -31.69 18.91
C PHE A 69 -24.38 -31.69 17.81
N LYS A 70 -23.87 -32.88 17.45
CA LYS A 70 -22.86 -33.03 16.40
C LYS A 70 -23.36 -32.53 15.05
N ALA A 71 -24.59 -32.86 14.67
CA ALA A 71 -25.20 -32.37 13.43
C ALA A 71 -25.30 -30.84 13.40
N ASN A 72 -25.58 -30.21 14.55
CA ASN A 72 -25.62 -28.76 14.67
C ASN A 72 -24.22 -28.14 14.54
N ILE A 73 -23.24 -28.63 15.30
CA ILE A 73 -21.85 -28.16 15.21
C ILE A 73 -21.30 -28.32 13.80
N GLN A 74 -21.58 -29.44 13.12
CA GLN A 74 -21.17 -29.65 11.73
C GLN A 74 -21.76 -28.59 10.80
N ARG A 75 -23.05 -28.25 10.95
CA ARG A 75 -23.68 -27.19 10.16
C ARG A 75 -23.00 -25.83 10.39
N VAL A 76 -22.63 -25.52 11.64
CA VAL A 76 -21.89 -24.28 11.95
C VAL A 76 -20.50 -24.31 11.33
N ILE A 77 -19.78 -25.43 11.37
CA ILE A 77 -18.48 -25.58 10.70
C ILE A 77 -18.61 -25.35 9.20
N ASP A 78 -19.61 -25.96 8.56
CA ASP A 78 -19.83 -25.82 7.13
C ASP A 78 -20.11 -24.37 6.74
N TRP A 79 -20.90 -23.66 7.55
CA TRP A 79 -21.11 -22.22 7.39
C TRP A 79 -19.81 -21.41 7.57
N GLN A 80 -19.03 -21.66 8.63
CA GLN A 80 -17.75 -20.96 8.84
C GLN A 80 -16.76 -21.18 7.69
N LYS A 81 -16.76 -22.36 7.06
CA LYS A 81 -15.95 -22.65 5.87
C LYS A 81 -16.40 -21.84 4.66
N GLN A 82 -17.70 -21.68 4.46
CA GLN A 82 -18.23 -20.84 3.39
C GLN A 82 -17.83 -19.38 3.60
N GLU A 83 -18.00 -18.86 4.81
CA GLU A 83 -17.59 -17.50 5.17
C GLU A 83 -16.08 -17.29 5.01
N GLN A 84 -15.26 -18.28 5.39
CA GLN A 84 -13.81 -18.23 5.17
C GLN A 84 -13.45 -18.15 3.69
N ALA A 85 -14.16 -18.90 2.83
CA ALA A 85 -13.95 -18.86 1.38
C ALA A 85 -14.30 -17.49 0.79
N LEU A 86 -15.43 -16.89 1.23
CA LEU A 86 -15.81 -15.53 0.83
C LEU A 86 -14.78 -14.50 1.29
N ALA A 87 -14.32 -14.60 2.55
CA ALA A 87 -13.31 -13.71 3.10
C ALA A 87 -11.97 -13.81 2.34
N ALA A 88 -11.60 -15.01 1.88
CA ALA A 88 -10.40 -15.22 1.07
C ALA A 88 -10.51 -14.58 -0.33
N ILE A 89 -11.69 -14.66 -0.97
CA ILE A 89 -11.96 -13.98 -2.25
C ILE A 89 -11.82 -12.46 -2.08
N GLU A 90 -12.42 -11.91 -1.03
CA GLU A 90 -12.32 -10.48 -0.72
C GLU A 90 -10.87 -10.08 -0.40
N GLN A 91 -10.12 -10.90 0.35
CA GLN A 91 -8.70 -10.66 0.60
C GLN A 91 -7.90 -10.56 -0.70
N ALA A 92 -8.15 -11.46 -1.67
CA ALA A 92 -7.50 -11.42 -2.97
C ALA A 92 -7.89 -10.17 -3.79
N ALA A 93 -9.13 -9.69 -3.66
CA ALA A 93 -9.55 -8.43 -4.27
C ALA A 93 -8.81 -7.23 -3.66
N ILE A 94 -8.74 -7.14 -2.32
CA ILE A 94 -8.02 -6.06 -1.62
C ILE A 94 -6.52 -6.10 -1.94
N GLN A 95 -5.92 -7.29 -2.07
CA GLN A 95 -4.51 -7.41 -2.46
C GLN A 95 -4.24 -6.86 -3.87
N ARG A 96 -5.14 -7.14 -4.83
CA ARG A 96 -5.03 -6.58 -6.18
C ARG A 96 -5.18 -5.06 -6.16
N GLU A 97 -6.17 -4.55 -5.43
CA GLU A 97 -6.34 -3.10 -5.25
C GLU A 97 -5.08 -2.46 -4.65
N LEU A 98 -4.49 -3.06 -3.61
CA LEU A 98 -3.27 -2.55 -2.99
C LEU A 98 -2.11 -2.49 -3.99
N ALA A 99 -1.93 -3.54 -4.80
CA ALA A 99 -0.89 -3.57 -5.83
C ALA A 99 -1.08 -2.46 -6.88
N GLU A 100 -2.32 -2.23 -7.31
CA GLU A 100 -2.64 -1.12 -8.22
C GLU A 100 -2.36 0.25 -7.61
N GLN A 101 -2.73 0.46 -6.33
CA GLN A 101 -2.46 1.73 -5.66
C GLN A 101 -0.96 1.96 -5.47
N ALA A 102 -0.21 0.92 -5.10
CA ALA A 102 1.25 0.99 -4.98
C ALA A 102 1.92 1.28 -6.33
N SER A 103 1.45 0.67 -7.42
CA SER A 103 1.95 0.97 -8.77
C SER A 103 1.70 2.43 -9.16
N ARG A 104 0.52 2.97 -8.85
CA ARG A 104 0.19 4.39 -9.08
C ARG A 104 1.05 5.33 -8.23
N GLU A 105 1.31 4.98 -6.97
CA GLU A 105 2.18 5.72 -6.05
C GLU A 105 3.65 5.73 -6.51
N MET A 106 4.17 4.60 -7.00
CA MET A 106 5.49 4.55 -7.62
C MET A 106 5.58 5.43 -8.88
N THR A 107 4.55 5.39 -9.72
CA THR A 107 4.50 6.18 -10.96
C THR A 107 4.58 7.68 -10.67
N ILE A 108 3.83 8.18 -9.68
CA ILE A 108 3.88 9.62 -9.32
C ILE A 108 5.24 10.02 -8.75
N ASN A 109 5.91 9.13 -8.00
CA ASN A 109 7.27 9.37 -7.50
C ASN A 109 8.28 9.52 -8.65
N VAL A 110 8.18 8.68 -9.68
CA VAL A 110 9.02 8.80 -10.88
C VAL A 110 8.78 10.15 -11.57
N VAL A 111 7.53 10.56 -11.75
CA VAL A 111 7.18 11.84 -12.39
C VAL A 111 7.69 13.04 -11.59
N ILE A 112 7.54 13.03 -10.25
CA ILE A 112 8.09 14.07 -9.37
C ILE A 112 9.62 14.18 -9.54
N ASN A 113 10.32 13.05 -9.55
CA ASN A 113 11.77 13.04 -9.69
C ASN A 113 12.23 13.56 -11.06
N GLN A 114 11.53 13.19 -12.13
CA GLN A 114 11.78 13.75 -13.47
C GLN A 114 11.56 15.26 -13.50
N GLN A 115 10.46 15.75 -12.93
CA GLN A 115 10.18 17.19 -12.87
C GLN A 115 11.27 17.95 -12.09
N LYS A 116 11.73 17.40 -10.97
CA LYS A 116 12.82 17.98 -10.18
C LYS A 116 14.14 18.01 -10.97
N ALA A 117 14.45 16.96 -11.73
CA ALA A 117 15.65 16.91 -12.56
C ALA A 117 15.61 17.99 -13.66
N LEU A 118 14.49 18.13 -14.37
CA LEU A 118 14.32 19.16 -15.40
C LEU A 118 14.48 20.58 -14.85
N LEU A 119 13.93 20.84 -13.66
CA LEU A 119 14.08 22.12 -12.98
C LEU A 119 15.53 22.39 -12.60
N ARG A 120 16.23 21.38 -12.08
CA ARG A 120 17.64 21.49 -11.73
C ARG A 120 18.50 21.81 -12.95
N GLU A 121 18.31 21.09 -14.06
CA GLU A 121 19.04 21.38 -15.29
C GLU A 121 18.75 22.79 -15.83
N ALA A 122 17.51 23.27 -15.74
CA ALA A 122 17.17 24.62 -16.17
C ALA A 122 17.89 25.68 -15.33
N LEU A 123 17.97 25.47 -14.02
CA LEU A 123 18.72 26.34 -13.11
C LEU A 123 20.23 26.28 -13.39
N ASP A 124 20.78 25.09 -13.59
CA ASP A 124 22.21 24.91 -13.89
C ASP A 124 22.58 25.59 -15.20
N ARG A 125 21.75 25.47 -16.25
CA ARG A 125 21.94 26.18 -17.53
C ARG A 125 21.87 27.71 -17.36
N ALA A 126 20.95 28.21 -16.54
CA ALA A 126 20.84 29.64 -16.27
C ALA A 126 22.07 30.17 -15.51
N GLN A 127 22.52 29.42 -14.51
CA GLN A 127 23.70 29.75 -13.73
C GLN A 127 24.97 29.74 -14.59
N GLN A 128 25.13 28.73 -15.44
CA GLN A 128 26.26 28.64 -16.37
C GLN A 128 26.33 29.86 -17.30
N LYS A 129 25.19 30.28 -17.88
CA LYS A 129 25.13 31.49 -18.73
C LYS A 129 25.61 32.74 -18.00
N ILE A 130 25.25 32.89 -16.72
CA ILE A 130 25.69 34.02 -15.88
C ILE A 130 27.20 33.94 -15.65
N THR A 131 27.70 32.77 -15.27
CA THR A 131 29.13 32.55 -15.03
C THR A 131 29.96 32.79 -16.30
N ASP A 132 29.52 32.30 -17.45
CA ASP A 132 30.19 32.50 -18.74
C ASP A 132 30.23 33.99 -19.12
N ALA A 133 29.11 34.71 -18.93
CA ALA A 133 29.06 36.15 -19.17
C ALA A 133 30.03 36.92 -18.27
N GLN A 134 30.12 36.57 -16.98
CA GLN A 134 31.07 37.17 -16.04
C GLN A 134 32.53 36.86 -16.39
N ALA A 135 32.83 35.62 -16.79
CA ALA A 135 34.16 35.20 -17.23
C ALA A 135 34.58 35.97 -18.48
N MET A 136 33.67 36.10 -19.47
CA MET A 136 33.92 36.86 -20.69
C MET A 136 34.20 38.34 -20.40
N GLN A 137 33.41 38.97 -19.52
CA GLN A 137 33.64 40.35 -19.11
C GLN A 137 35.01 40.53 -18.43
N SER A 138 35.39 39.62 -17.52
CA SER A 138 36.69 39.66 -16.85
C SER A 138 37.85 39.49 -17.84
N TRP A 139 37.71 38.58 -18.81
CA TRP A 139 38.66 38.40 -19.89
C TRP A 139 38.81 39.66 -20.75
N MET A 140 37.70 40.28 -21.16
CA MET A 140 37.73 41.53 -21.93
C MET A 140 38.41 42.68 -21.19
N ARG A 141 38.16 42.82 -19.87
CA ARG A 141 38.82 43.83 -19.03
C ARG A 141 40.33 43.65 -19.00
N LYS A 142 40.81 42.42 -18.82
CA LYS A 142 42.25 42.10 -18.80
C LYS A 142 42.92 42.39 -20.15
N HIS A 143 42.28 42.05 -21.26
CA HIS A 143 42.81 42.31 -22.60
C HIS A 143 42.75 43.78 -23.04
N ARG A 144 41.83 44.59 -22.50
CA ARG A 144 41.86 46.05 -22.71
C ARG A 144 42.96 46.75 -21.91
N SER A 145 43.25 46.27 -20.70
CA SER A 145 44.32 46.84 -19.86
C SER A 145 45.72 46.59 -20.41
N GLY A 146 45.98 45.41 -21.00
CA GLY A 146 47.29 45.09 -21.58
C GLY A 146 47.53 45.63 -23.00
N ARG A 147 46.68 46.53 -23.50
CA ARG A 147 46.82 47.18 -24.82
C ARG A 147 47.08 48.69 -24.72
N MET A 148 47.31 49.19 -23.50
CA MET A 148 47.58 50.60 -23.17
C MET A 148 48.97 50.82 -22.57
N ASP A 149 49.84 49.80 -22.62
CA ASP A 149 51.29 49.89 -22.38
C ASP A 149 52.03 49.66 -23.71
#